data_AF-K6YFN6-F1
#
_entry.id   AF-K6YFN6-F1
#
_cell.length_a   1.000
_cell.length_b   1.000
_cell.length_c   1.000
_cell.angle_alpha   90.00
_cell.angle_beta   90.00
_cell.angle_gamma   90.00
#
_symmetry.space_group_name_H-M   'P 1'
#
loop_
_entity.id
_entity.type
_entity.pdbx_description
1 polymer ?
#
loop_
_entity_poly.entity_id
_entity_poly.type
_entity_poly.pdbx_seq_one_letter_code
_entity_poly.pdbx_strand_id
1 'polypeptide(L)'
;MIAGANTVLAFAQYYLREGKCHLGRLVVNPAFRRQGLITELICRLCELGKAEFAVDTCSLFVFTYNTWALNAYQKLGFKVADYPEDIPLENCVYIIHGAVKRATSQPLISDNKNLKIKTTHPSVYGTDHVIILHSIAWFKAQLNHIA
;
A
#
# COMPACT_ATOMS: atom_id res chain seq x y z
N MET A 1 3.94 -16.50 30.66
CA MET A 1 3.28 -15.20 30.39
C MET A 1 3.13 -15.03 28.88
N ILE A 2 2.11 -14.28 28.46
CA ILE A 2 1.34 -14.40 27.20
C ILE A 2 2.16 -14.14 25.93
N ALA A 3 2.07 -15.05 24.95
CA ALA A 3 2.60 -14.89 23.60
C ALA A 3 1.74 -13.88 22.80
N GLY A 4 2.31 -12.72 22.44
CA GLY A 4 1.68 -11.70 21.60
C GLY A 4 2.36 -11.58 20.24
N ALA A 5 2.03 -12.45 19.28
CA ALA A 5 2.61 -12.42 17.93
C ALA A 5 1.91 -11.35 17.06
N ASN A 6 2.42 -10.12 17.09
CA ASN A 6 1.99 -9.01 16.24
C ASN A 6 2.74 -9.07 14.89
N THR A 7 2.31 -9.93 13.96
CA THR A 7 2.99 -10.12 12.67
C THR A 7 2.68 -8.98 11.69
N VAL A 8 3.72 -8.37 11.14
CA VAL A 8 3.61 -7.39 10.04
C VAL A 8 3.26 -8.10 8.74
N LEU A 9 2.10 -7.79 8.18
CA LEU A 9 1.59 -8.36 6.93
C LEU A 9 2.01 -7.53 5.73
N ALA A 10 2.02 -6.20 5.87
CA ALA A 10 2.43 -5.29 4.82
C ALA A 10 2.90 -3.96 5.41
N PHE A 11 3.70 -3.26 4.62
CA PHE A 11 4.30 -1.98 4.93
C PHE A 11 4.25 -1.08 3.69
N ALA A 12 3.98 0.19 3.89
CA ALA A 12 4.10 1.19 2.85
C ALA A 12 4.28 2.58 3.44
N GLN A 13 4.63 3.52 2.57
CA GLN A 13 4.83 4.91 2.93
C GLN A 13 4.17 5.85 1.94
N TYR A 14 3.84 7.05 2.41
CA TYR A 14 3.46 8.16 1.56
C TYR A 14 4.10 9.46 2.03
N TYR A 15 4.32 10.38 1.10
CA TYR A 15 4.84 11.72 1.36
C TYR A 15 4.41 12.67 0.24
N LEU A 16 4.50 13.98 0.45
CA LEU A 16 4.18 14.96 -0.58
C LEU A 16 5.33 15.09 -1.58
N ARG A 17 5.06 14.93 -2.87
CA ARG A 17 6.04 15.14 -3.96
C ARG A 17 5.34 15.71 -5.19
N GLU A 18 5.89 16.76 -5.80
CA GLU A 18 5.32 17.40 -7.01
C GLU A 18 3.81 17.70 -6.91
N GLY A 19 3.36 18.14 -5.73
CA GLY A 19 1.95 18.44 -5.44
C GLY A 19 1.03 17.21 -5.38
N LYS A 20 1.57 16.00 -5.16
CA LYS A 20 0.82 14.74 -5.12
C LYS A 20 1.19 13.91 -3.91
N CYS A 21 0.26 13.06 -3.46
CA CYS A 21 0.55 12.03 -2.48
C CYS A 21 1.39 10.92 -3.15
N HIS A 22 2.70 10.94 -2.92
CA HIS A 22 3.62 9.98 -3.52
C HIS A 22 3.73 8.73 -2.65
N LEU A 23 3.46 7.57 -3.25
CA LEU A 23 3.52 6.27 -2.58
C LEU A 23 4.93 5.69 -2.72
N GLY A 24 5.50 5.28 -1.60
CA GLY A 24 6.83 4.71 -1.51
C GLY A 24 6.86 3.40 -0.74
N ARG A 25 7.92 2.61 -1.01
CA ARG A 25 8.30 1.42 -0.23
C ARG A 25 7.12 0.46 0.04
N LEU A 26 6.31 0.17 -0.99
CA LEU A 26 5.16 -0.74 -0.93
C LEU A 26 5.61 -2.21 -0.87
N VAL A 27 5.41 -2.87 0.26
CA VAL A 27 5.87 -4.24 0.50
C VAL A 27 4.78 -5.07 1.18
N VAL A 28 4.46 -6.23 0.60
CA VAL A 28 3.64 -7.26 1.25
C VAL A 28 4.51 -8.46 1.60
N ASN A 29 4.36 -8.93 2.84
CA ASN A 29 5.00 -10.14 3.33
C ASN A 29 4.74 -11.31 2.35
N PRO A 30 5.79 -11.98 1.83
CA PRO A 30 5.64 -13.04 0.83
C PRO A 30 4.61 -14.12 1.18
N ALA A 31 4.51 -14.50 2.45
CA ALA A 31 3.57 -15.51 2.93
C ALA A 31 2.09 -15.10 2.79
N PHE A 32 1.82 -13.81 2.60
CA PHE A 32 0.47 -13.22 2.54
C PHE A 32 0.17 -12.55 1.18
N ARG A 33 1.00 -12.79 0.16
CA ARG A 33 0.75 -12.27 -1.19
C ARG A 33 -0.44 -12.98 -1.85
N ARG A 34 -0.97 -12.36 -2.91
CA ARG A 34 -2.14 -12.82 -3.70
C ARG A 34 -3.46 -12.89 -2.91
N GLN A 35 -3.52 -12.21 -1.76
CA GLN A 35 -4.74 -12.09 -0.95
C GLN A 35 -5.38 -10.69 -1.04
N GLY A 36 -4.97 -9.86 -2.01
CA GLY A 36 -5.50 -8.49 -2.16
C GLY A 36 -4.94 -7.46 -1.17
N LEU A 37 -4.01 -7.83 -0.28
CA LEU A 37 -3.42 -6.91 0.71
C LEU A 37 -2.78 -5.66 0.08
N ILE A 38 -2.11 -5.80 -1.06
CA ILE A 38 -1.48 -4.66 -1.75
C ILE A 38 -2.52 -3.66 -2.24
N THR A 39 -3.67 -4.14 -2.73
CA THR A 39 -4.78 -3.32 -3.20
C THR A 39 -5.37 -2.50 -2.06
N GLU A 40 -5.64 -3.15 -0.91
CA GLU A 40 -6.12 -2.46 0.29
C GLU A 40 -5.11 -1.41 0.76
N LEU A 41 -3.83 -1.78 0.82
CA LEU A 41 -2.77 -0.89 1.23
C LEU A 41 -2.73 0.36 0.34
N ILE A 42 -2.67 0.20 -0.98
CA ILE A 42 -2.64 1.33 -1.92
C ILE A 42 -3.86 2.24 -1.75
N CYS A 43 -5.07 1.67 -1.70
CA CYS A 43 -6.30 2.45 -1.50
C CYS A 43 -6.23 3.28 -0.21
N ARG A 44 -5.78 2.70 0.90
CA ARG A 44 -5.65 3.39 2.19
C ARG A 44 -4.61 4.49 2.18
N LEU A 45 -3.44 4.25 1.56
CA LEU A 45 -2.44 5.31 1.43
C LEU A 45 -2.97 6.47 0.59
N CYS A 46 -3.70 6.17 -0.48
CA CYS A 46 -4.29 7.20 -1.32
C CYS A 46 -5.35 8.01 -0.57
N GLU A 47 -6.24 7.36 0.18
CA GLU A 47 -7.24 8.03 1.02
C GLU A 47 -6.57 8.92 2.08
N LEU A 48 -5.64 8.35 2.86
CA LEU A 48 -4.99 9.04 3.98
C LEU A 48 -4.10 10.18 3.50
N GLY A 49 -3.19 9.93 2.56
CA GLY A 49 -2.24 10.94 2.13
C GLY A 49 -2.86 12.07 1.32
N LYS A 50 -3.93 11.81 0.55
CA LYS A 50 -4.68 12.89 -0.12
C LYS A 50 -5.38 13.80 0.88
N ALA A 51 -6.01 13.23 1.91
CA ALA A 51 -6.65 13.99 2.96
C ALA A 51 -5.62 14.80 3.76
N GLU A 52 -4.49 14.18 4.12
CA GLU A 52 -3.43 14.83 4.92
C GLU A 52 -2.75 15.99 4.18
N PHE A 53 -2.42 15.81 2.90
CA PHE A 53 -1.75 16.86 2.13
C PHE A 53 -2.70 17.81 1.39
N ALA A 54 -4.01 17.61 1.53
CA ALA A 54 -5.04 18.35 0.78
C ALA A 54 -4.82 18.35 -0.75
N VAL A 55 -4.46 17.18 -1.29
CA VAL A 55 -4.23 16.96 -2.74
C VAL A 55 -5.24 15.96 -3.29
N ASP A 56 -5.52 16.03 -4.59
CA ASP A 56 -6.49 15.17 -5.26
C ASP A 56 -5.86 13.97 -5.96
N THR A 57 -4.53 13.93 -6.07
CA THR A 57 -3.79 12.96 -6.87
C THR A 57 -2.72 12.25 -6.07
N CYS A 58 -2.48 10.99 -6.45
CA CYS A 58 -1.41 10.15 -5.95
C CYS A 58 -0.45 9.83 -7.08
N SER A 59 0.81 9.56 -6.74
CA SER A 59 1.83 9.15 -7.70
C SER A 59 2.75 8.08 -7.13
N LEU A 60 3.46 7.37 -8.01
CA LEU A 60 4.57 6.49 -7.61
C LEU A 60 5.51 6.22 -8.78
N PHE A 61 6.70 5.74 -8.45
CA PHE A 61 7.63 5.15 -9.42
C PHE A 61 7.52 3.64 -9.42
N VAL A 62 7.57 3.04 -10.61
CA VAL A 62 7.58 1.59 -10.78
C VAL A 62 8.51 1.19 -11.90
N PHE A 63 9.29 0.13 -11.68
CA PHE A 63 10.08 -0.48 -12.73
C PHE A 63 9.19 -1.23 -13.73
N THR A 64 9.40 -1.04 -15.03
CA THR A 64 8.62 -1.66 -16.12
C THR A 64 8.72 -3.18 -16.10
N TYR A 65 9.86 -3.73 -15.65
CA TYR A 65 10.04 -5.18 -15.49
C TYR A 65 9.29 -5.76 -14.28
N ASN A 66 8.82 -4.92 -13.34
CA ASN A 66 7.95 -5.36 -12.24
C ASN A 66 6.49 -5.42 -12.71
N THR A 67 6.23 -6.33 -13.66
CA THR A 67 4.94 -6.47 -14.34
C THR A 67 3.79 -6.75 -13.38
N TRP A 68 4.05 -7.47 -12.28
CA TRP A 68 3.06 -7.71 -11.22
C TRP A 68 2.59 -6.42 -10.54
N ALA A 69 3.53 -5.56 -10.13
CA ALA A 69 3.20 -4.29 -9.50
C ALA A 69 2.55 -3.34 -10.51
N LEU A 70 3.13 -3.22 -11.71
CA LEU A 70 2.59 -2.37 -12.78
C LEU A 70 1.14 -2.73 -13.12
N ASN A 71 0.84 -4.01 -13.30
CA ASN A 71 -0.52 -4.49 -13.56
C ASN A 71 -1.47 -4.20 -12.39
N ALA A 72 -1.00 -4.33 -11.14
CA ALA A 72 -1.82 -4.00 -9.97
C ALA A 72 -2.18 -2.51 -9.94
N TYR A 73 -1.21 -1.62 -10.19
CA TYR A 73 -1.44 -0.18 -10.24
C TYR A 73 -2.37 0.21 -11.39
N GLN A 74 -2.17 -0.35 -12.59
CA GLN A 74 -3.02 -0.07 -13.75
C GLN A 74 -4.48 -0.51 -13.54
N LYS A 75 -4.70 -1.68 -12.92
CA LYS A 75 -6.05 -2.14 -12.54
C LYS A 75 -6.71 -1.21 -11.53
N LEU A 76 -5.91 -0.59 -10.68
CA LEU A 76 -6.36 0.42 -9.72
C LEU A 76 -6.60 1.80 -10.35
N GLY A 77 -6.29 1.97 -11.65
CA GLY A 77 -6.54 3.18 -12.41
C GLY A 77 -5.33 4.12 -12.54
N PHE A 78 -4.16 3.72 -12.06
CA PHE A 78 -2.93 4.48 -12.31
C PHE A 78 -2.53 4.43 -13.78
N LYS A 79 -2.02 5.55 -14.29
CA LYS A 79 -1.58 5.71 -15.67
C LYS A 79 -0.19 6.30 -15.71
N VAL A 80 0.60 5.93 -16.72
CA VAL A 80 1.89 6.56 -16.99
C VAL A 80 1.68 8.05 -17.24
N ALA A 81 2.56 8.87 -16.68
CA ALA A 81 2.58 10.31 -16.88
C ALA A 81 4.03 10.79 -16.93
N ASP A 82 4.20 11.99 -17.47
CA ASP A 82 5.49 12.65 -17.48
C ASP A 82 5.88 13.08 -16.07
N TYR A 83 7.17 12.89 -15.75
CA TYR A 83 7.78 13.42 -14.54
C TYR A 83 8.56 14.68 -14.92
N PRO A 84 8.47 15.78 -14.15
CA PRO A 84 9.08 17.07 -14.54
C PRO A 84 10.61 17.07 -14.55
N GLU A 85 11.25 16.06 -13.95
CA GLU A 85 12.70 15.90 -13.90
C GLU A 85 13.11 14.62 -14.62
N ASP A 86 14.41 14.48 -14.88
CA ASP A 86 14.96 13.22 -15.37
C ASP A 86 14.82 12.13 -14.32
N ILE A 87 14.33 10.95 -14.73
CA ILE A 87 14.31 9.76 -13.89
C ILE A 87 15.66 9.05 -14.09
N PRO A 88 16.59 9.09 -13.11
CA PRO A 88 17.95 8.58 -13.29
C PRO A 88 18.01 7.03 -13.29
N LEU A 89 16.86 6.37 -13.13
CA LEU A 89 16.72 4.93 -13.08
C LEU A 89 16.19 4.42 -14.42
N GLU A 90 17.00 3.61 -15.09
CA GLU A 90 16.59 2.95 -16.32
C GLU A 90 15.35 2.07 -16.07
N ASN A 91 14.46 2.01 -17.06
CA ASN A 91 13.24 1.20 -17.00
C ASN A 91 12.31 1.55 -15.83
N CYS A 92 12.41 2.76 -15.29
CA CYS A 92 11.53 3.27 -14.24
C CYS A 92 10.54 4.27 -14.83
N VAL A 93 9.25 4.06 -14.58
CA VAL A 93 8.19 4.95 -15.05
C VAL A 93 7.48 5.60 -13.89
N TYR A 94 7.07 6.85 -14.12
CA TYR A 94 6.22 7.61 -13.22
C TYR A 94 4.75 7.37 -13.58
N ILE A 95 3.94 7.05 -12.58
CA ILE A 95 2.50 6.81 -12.77
C ILE A 95 1.68 7.62 -11.76
N ILE A 96 0.51 8.09 -12.19
CA ILE A 96 -0.39 8.95 -11.40
C ILE A 96 -1.83 8.43 -11.37
N HIS A 97 -2.56 8.81 -10.33
CA HIS A 97 -4.01 8.61 -10.26
C HIS A 97 -4.72 9.63 -9.36
N GLY A 98 -5.86 10.18 -9.79
CA GLY A 98 -6.73 11.03 -8.94
C GLY A 98 -7.60 10.24 -7.95
N ALA A 99 -8.27 9.18 -8.39
CA ALA A 99 -9.26 8.48 -7.56
C ALA A 99 -9.14 6.97 -7.68
N VAL A 100 -8.37 6.37 -6.77
CA VAL A 100 -8.20 4.91 -6.71
C VAL A 100 -9.52 4.22 -6.43
N LYS A 101 -9.96 3.35 -7.34
CA LYS A 101 -11.16 2.53 -7.16
C LYS A 101 -10.79 1.23 -6.47
N ARG A 102 -11.53 0.87 -5.41
CA ARG A 102 -11.49 -0.49 -4.87
C ARG A 102 -12.06 -1.47 -5.90
N ALA A 103 -11.39 -2.59 -6.12
CA ALA A 103 -11.91 -3.65 -6.98
C ALA A 103 -13.19 -4.24 -6.35
N THR A 104 -14.25 -4.40 -7.16
CA THR A 104 -15.62 -4.75 -6.71
C THR A 104 -15.89 -6.25 -6.49
N SER A 105 -14.89 -7.09 -6.31
CA SER A 105 -15.13 -8.55 -6.24
C SER A 105 -14.11 -9.31 -5.39
N GLN A 106 -14.12 -9.08 -4.06
CA GLN A 106 -13.75 -10.07 -3.03
C GLN A 106 -14.22 -9.52 -1.67
N PRO A 107 -14.73 -10.34 -0.73
CA PRO A 107 -15.07 -9.87 0.61
C PRO A 107 -13.87 -9.20 1.29
N LEU A 108 -14.13 -8.08 1.97
CA LEU A 108 -13.15 -7.23 2.62
C LEU A 108 -12.32 -8.01 3.66
N ILE A 109 -10.98 -8.01 3.52
CA ILE A 109 -10.08 -8.40 4.63
C ILE A 109 -10.17 -7.36 5.77
N SER A 110 -10.64 -6.13 5.50
CA SER A 110 -10.81 -5.08 6.50
C SER A 110 -12.16 -5.11 7.25
N ASP A 111 -13.17 -5.84 6.78
CA ASP A 111 -14.34 -6.22 7.60
C ASP A 111 -13.98 -7.33 8.59
N ASN A 112 -12.82 -7.96 8.38
CA ASN A 112 -12.20 -8.81 9.36
C ASN A 112 -11.68 -7.90 10.48
N LYS A 113 -12.35 -7.93 11.65
CA LYS A 113 -11.97 -7.23 12.90
C LYS A 113 -10.53 -7.53 13.40
N ASN A 114 -9.74 -8.24 12.60
CA ASN A 114 -8.42 -8.79 12.88
C ASN A 114 -7.27 -8.02 12.21
N LEU A 115 -7.50 -6.96 11.42
CA LEU A 115 -6.43 -6.14 10.83
C LEU A 115 -6.29 -4.81 11.59
N LYS A 116 -5.11 -4.56 12.16
CA LYS A 116 -4.77 -3.26 12.78
C LYS A 116 -3.88 -2.47 11.82
N ILE A 117 -4.37 -1.30 11.41
CA ILE A 117 -3.55 -0.29 10.74
C ILE A 117 -2.84 0.51 11.81
N LYS A 118 -1.52 0.54 11.77
CA LYS A 118 -0.73 1.47 12.58
C LYS A 118 -0.13 2.50 11.64
N THR A 119 -0.60 3.73 11.75
CA THR A 119 0.09 4.89 11.19
C THR A 119 1.13 5.36 12.20
N THR A 120 2.32 5.69 11.72
CA THR A 120 3.30 6.40 12.54
C THR A 120 3.52 7.77 11.90
N HIS A 121 3.29 8.81 12.70
CA HIS A 121 3.64 10.20 12.39
C HIS A 121 5.16 10.35 12.15
N PRO A 122 5.59 11.42 11.46
CA PRO A 122 6.86 11.41 10.76
C PRO A 122 8.04 11.11 11.68
N SER A 123 9.00 10.36 11.13
CA SER A 123 10.30 10.19 11.79
C SER A 123 10.93 11.57 11.99
N VAL A 124 11.82 11.68 12.98
CA VAL A 124 12.56 12.91 13.35
C VAL A 124 13.37 13.51 12.17
N TYR A 125 13.42 12.84 11.01
CA TYR A 125 14.20 13.20 9.83
C TYR A 125 13.40 13.43 8.52
N GLY A 126 12.06 13.54 8.53
CA GLY A 126 11.35 13.95 7.30
C GLY A 126 9.83 13.75 7.30
N THR A 127 9.15 14.35 6.32
CA THR A 127 7.70 14.29 6.07
C THR A 127 7.22 12.93 5.52
N ASP A 128 7.96 11.85 5.79
CA ASP A 128 7.62 10.50 5.34
C ASP A 128 6.65 9.85 6.35
N HIS A 129 5.44 9.57 5.89
CA HIS A 129 4.41 8.89 6.69
C HIS A 129 4.44 7.40 6.38
N VAL A 130 4.28 6.58 7.42
CA VAL A 130 4.36 5.11 7.32
C VAL A 130 3.03 4.49 7.70
N ILE A 131 2.59 3.52 6.91
CA ILE A 131 1.46 2.64 7.21
C ILE A 131 1.97 1.21 7.37
N ILE A 132 1.64 0.59 8.51
CA ILE A 132 1.93 -0.82 8.79
C ILE A 132 0.63 -1.57 9.04
N LEU A 133 0.42 -2.64 8.28
CA LEU A 133 -0.68 -3.57 8.49
C LEU A 133 -0.23 -4.73 9.39
N HIS A 134 -0.90 -4.89 10.52
CA HIS A 134 -0.66 -6.00 11.45
C HIS A 134 -1.86 -6.94 11.52
N SER A 135 -1.61 -8.24 11.68
CA SER A 135 -2.65 -9.19 12.09
C SER A 135 -2.80 -9.17 13.62
N ILE A 136 -4.04 -9.12 14.11
CA ILE A 136 -4.35 -9.11 15.56
C ILE A 136 -4.49 -10.54 16.09
N ALA A 137 -4.93 -11.49 15.27
CA ALA A 137 -5.03 -12.90 15.61
C ALA A 137 -5.41 -13.67 14.35
N TRP A 138 -4.43 -14.11 13.57
CA TRP A 138 -4.69 -15.00 12.43
C TRP A 138 -3.65 -16.11 12.32
N PHE A 139 -3.67 -17.00 13.31
CA PHE A 139 -3.26 -18.41 13.17
C PHE A 139 -4.00 -19.37 14.12
N LYS A 140 -5.04 -18.93 14.85
CA LYS A 140 -5.85 -19.85 15.70
C LYS A 140 -7.07 -20.46 15.00
N ALA A 141 -7.38 -20.05 13.77
CA ALA A 141 -8.52 -20.57 13.00
C ALA A 141 -8.11 -21.54 11.86
N GLN A 142 -6.83 -21.84 11.71
CA GLN A 142 -6.36 -22.88 10.77
C GLN A 142 -6.21 -24.25 11.45
N LEU A 143 -6.99 -24.49 12.52
CA LEU A 143 -6.97 -25.71 13.34
C LEU A 143 -8.25 -26.57 13.29
N ASN A 144 -9.29 -26.26 12.51
CA ASN A 144 -10.54 -27.05 12.53
C ASN A 144 -10.93 -27.75 11.22
N HIS A 145 -10.01 -27.96 10.26
CA HIS A 145 -10.31 -28.78 9.06
C HIS A 145 -9.29 -29.91 8.77
N ILE A 146 -8.48 -30.31 9.76
CA ILE A 146 -7.73 -31.58 9.73
C ILE A 146 -7.76 -32.24 11.12
N ALA A 147 -8.97 -32.46 11.65
CA ALA A 147 -9.24 -33.39 12.73
C ALA A 147 -10.64 -33.98 12.52
#